data_AF-A0AAW1XPA3-F1
#
_entry.id   AF-A0AAW1XPA3-F1
#
_cell.length_a   1.000
_cell.length_b   1.000
_cell.length_c   1.000
_cell.angle_alpha   90.00
_cell.angle_beta   90.00
_cell.angle_gamma   90.00
#
_symmetry.space_group_name_H-M   'P 1'
#
loop_
_entity.id
_entity.type
_entity.pdbx_description
1 polymer ?
#
loop_
_entity_poly.entity_id
_entity_poly.type
_entity_poly.pdbx_seq_one_letter_code
_entity_poly.pdbx_strand_id
1 'polypeptide(L)'
;MWTENWTGWFKDWGMQDPHRTAEDLAFAVARFFQLNGTFQNYYMYHGGTNFGRSAGGPYITTSYDYDAPLDEYGNLNQPKWGHLKELHYHIRSMEKILTYGDVTEVEYGNSLSVTIYSYEGNRSCFISNANATSDVIMNFENNMYSVPAWSVTILPDCDTEVYNTAKVNVQRSIMEKVLNEADASGAGEPYDLVWGWRPEHFTHLKKNGSVLHSNLTTNQLLDQKVVTNDTSDYLWYITSLDHNATDPNWSDKEITLRVNTSGHILHAFVNGKHIGTEVGGLHFNPFTLERKIKLKHGKNDLSLLSVTVGLKNYDAYFDEFNVGIHGPVQLIGKYKNGTEVTKDLSKNEWIYKVGLAGEEKGLYQITGHAANFHWPTEKLPTNRMFVWYKTIFKAPLGTDPVVVDLRGLGKGHAWVNGQSIGRYWTSYNADENGCTATCDYRGTYSDKKCLTNCGKPSQRWYHIPRSFLQADNNALVLFEEFGGNPSNVKFQTVTVAKACANAYEGNVLHLSCQGGRVLSNVRFSSFGDPQGTCGGSFMKGECESPTALLYIQKACIGKEQCLLYVSESTLGPTGCRHMNRLAVEVDCS
;
A
#
# COMPACT_ATOMS: atom_id res chain seq x y z
N MET A 1 -6.17 14.26 24.85
CA MET A 1 -5.18 13.37 24.22
C MET A 1 -5.76 12.81 22.94
N TRP A 2 -4.98 12.73 21.87
CA TRP A 2 -5.36 12.17 20.58
C TRP A 2 -4.40 11.05 20.21
N THR A 3 -4.83 9.81 20.43
CA THR A 3 -3.98 8.61 20.29
C THR A 3 -3.74 8.18 18.85
N GLU A 4 -4.63 8.53 17.92
CA GLU A 4 -4.53 8.13 16.51
C GLU A 4 -4.97 9.25 15.57
N ASN A 5 -4.01 10.08 15.16
CA ASN A 5 -4.19 11.00 14.04
C ASN A 5 -3.82 10.29 12.75
N TRP A 6 -4.83 9.89 11.99
CA TRP A 6 -4.63 9.09 10.79
C TRP A 6 -3.87 9.85 9.70
N THR A 7 -2.68 9.39 9.33
CA THR A 7 -1.82 10.09 8.35
C THR A 7 -2.22 9.86 6.90
N GLY A 8 -3.17 8.96 6.69
CA GLY A 8 -3.69 8.43 5.45
C GLY A 8 -4.65 7.30 5.82
N TRP A 9 -4.62 6.20 5.07
CA TRP A 9 -5.42 5.02 5.37
C TRP A 9 -4.71 3.72 4.96
N PHE A 10 -5.13 2.59 5.51
CA PHE A 10 -4.67 1.28 5.03
C PHE A 10 -5.28 0.97 3.66
N LYS A 11 -4.71 -0.02 2.97
CA LYS A 11 -5.17 -0.42 1.64
C LYS A 11 -5.55 -1.89 1.63
N ASP A 12 -6.73 -2.18 1.08
CA ASP A 12 -7.17 -3.53 0.74
C ASP A 12 -6.80 -3.88 -0.71
N TRP A 13 -6.64 -5.17 -0.99
CA TRP A 13 -6.56 -5.68 -2.35
C TRP A 13 -7.82 -5.27 -3.13
N GLY A 14 -7.69 -4.72 -4.33
CA GLY A 14 -8.81 -4.18 -5.10
C GLY A 14 -9.13 -2.70 -4.82
N MET A 15 -8.49 -2.08 -3.83
CA MET A 15 -8.65 -0.64 -3.54
C MET A 15 -7.49 0.20 -4.11
N GLN A 16 -7.78 1.48 -4.29
CA GLN A 16 -6.85 2.55 -4.67
C GLN A 16 -5.83 2.86 -3.57
N ASP A 17 -4.86 3.72 -3.85
CA ASP A 17 -3.92 4.25 -2.87
C ASP A 17 -4.53 5.49 -2.19
N PRO A 18 -4.89 5.43 -0.89
CA PRO A 18 -5.43 6.57 -0.16
C PRO A 18 -4.33 7.49 0.35
N HIS A 19 -4.55 8.81 0.25
CA HIS A 19 -3.62 9.83 0.70
C HIS A 19 -4.31 10.86 1.61
N ARG A 20 -3.52 11.50 2.47
CA ARG A 20 -3.91 12.69 3.23
C ARG A 20 -2.84 13.76 3.06
N THR A 21 -3.24 14.98 2.73
CA THR A 21 -2.27 16.06 2.47
C THR A 21 -1.50 16.45 3.73
N ALA A 22 -0.28 16.99 3.55
CA ALA A 22 0.54 17.48 4.65
C ALA A 22 -0.15 18.65 5.37
N GLU A 23 -0.83 19.49 4.61
CA GLU A 23 -1.50 20.70 5.03
C GLU A 23 -2.70 20.40 5.94
N ASP A 24 -3.57 19.47 5.54
CA ASP A 24 -4.71 19.05 6.37
C ASP A 24 -4.24 18.35 7.65
N LEU A 25 -3.22 17.50 7.53
CA LEU A 25 -2.66 16.81 8.69
C LEU A 25 -2.03 17.80 9.69
N ALA A 26 -1.30 18.82 9.20
CA ALA A 26 -0.76 19.90 10.01
C ALA A 26 -1.85 20.79 10.61
N PHE A 27 -2.90 21.13 9.83
CA PHE A 27 -4.06 21.88 10.30
C PHE A 27 -4.72 21.18 11.49
N ALA A 28 -4.97 19.88 11.38
CA ALA A 28 -5.60 19.11 12.43
C ALA A 28 -4.76 19.08 13.72
N VAL A 29 -3.43 18.95 13.61
CA VAL A 29 -2.53 18.98 14.77
C VAL A 29 -2.46 20.36 15.40
N ALA A 30 -2.22 21.41 14.62
CA ALA A 30 -2.15 22.78 15.13
C ALA A 30 -3.45 23.18 15.83
N ARG A 31 -4.61 22.85 15.23
CA ARG A 31 -5.92 23.12 15.81
C ARG A 31 -6.18 22.29 17.08
N PHE A 32 -5.68 21.06 17.15
CA PHE A 32 -5.77 20.26 18.38
C PHE A 32 -5.00 20.91 19.54
N PHE A 33 -3.75 21.34 19.32
CA PHE A 33 -2.96 22.04 20.35
C PHE A 33 -3.53 23.43 20.69
N GLN A 34 -4.06 24.14 19.70
CA GLN A 34 -4.80 25.39 19.92
C GLN A 34 -5.95 25.19 20.92
N LEU A 35 -6.69 24.08 20.82
CA LEU A 35 -7.85 23.76 21.66
C LEU A 35 -7.50 22.93 22.91
N ASN A 36 -6.40 23.29 23.59
CA ASN A 36 -5.91 22.64 24.82
C ASN A 36 -5.51 21.17 24.68
N GLY A 37 -5.18 20.71 23.46
CA GLY A 37 -4.62 19.40 23.23
C GLY A 37 -3.19 19.26 23.79
N THR A 38 -2.90 18.16 24.48
CA THR A 38 -1.63 17.97 25.20
C THR A 38 -0.83 16.75 24.78
N PHE A 39 -1.42 15.86 23.98
CA PHE A 39 -0.79 14.66 23.48
C PHE A 39 -1.41 14.32 22.13
N GLN A 40 -0.59 14.17 21.10
CA GLN A 40 -0.99 13.74 19.77
C GLN A 40 -0.02 12.69 19.25
N ASN A 41 -0.55 11.64 18.62
CA ASN A 41 0.23 10.59 17.99
C ASN A 41 -0.22 10.39 16.54
N TYR A 42 0.73 10.18 15.63
CA TYR A 42 0.47 9.86 14.24
C TYR A 42 0.27 8.37 14.07
N TYR A 43 -0.88 7.98 13.54
CA TYR A 43 -1.16 6.60 13.14
C TYR A 43 -1.26 6.59 11.60
N MET A 44 -0.20 6.30 10.85
CA MET A 44 1.12 5.82 11.27
C MET A 44 2.18 6.90 11.06
N TYR A 45 3.18 6.97 11.94
CA TYR A 45 4.39 7.72 11.64
C TYR A 45 5.29 6.98 10.62
N HIS A 46 5.36 5.66 10.75
CA HIS A 46 5.88 4.71 9.76
C HIS A 46 4.95 3.51 9.77
N GLY A 47 4.30 3.21 8.65
CA GLY A 47 3.39 2.07 8.56
C GLY A 47 4.11 0.77 8.20
N GLY A 48 4.98 0.79 7.17
CA GLY A 48 5.85 -0.33 6.82
C GLY A 48 5.17 -1.41 5.97
N THR A 49 5.49 -2.67 6.24
CA THR A 49 5.08 -3.83 5.41
C THR A 49 4.54 -4.96 6.29
N ASN A 50 3.41 -5.55 5.89
CA ASN A 50 2.84 -6.78 6.44
C ASN A 50 3.61 -8.01 5.91
N PHE A 51 4.80 -8.26 6.47
CA PHE A 51 5.61 -9.44 6.11
C PHE A 51 4.96 -10.76 6.53
N GLY A 52 5.43 -11.87 5.95
CA GLY A 52 4.90 -13.18 6.30
C GLY A 52 3.46 -13.39 5.80
N ARG A 53 2.69 -14.14 6.57
CA ARG A 53 1.27 -14.42 6.31
C ARG A 53 0.36 -14.12 7.50
N SER A 54 0.91 -13.97 8.69
CA SER A 54 0.18 -13.70 9.94
C SER A 54 0.14 -12.21 10.29
N ALA A 55 0.66 -11.35 9.41
CA ALA A 55 0.50 -9.90 9.50
C ALA A 55 -0.43 -9.42 8.40
N GLY A 56 -1.10 -8.30 8.69
CA GLY A 56 -2.14 -7.77 7.82
C GLY A 56 -3.38 -8.65 7.80
N GLY A 57 -4.48 -7.99 7.53
CA GLY A 57 -5.71 -8.66 7.24
C GLY A 57 -6.90 -7.98 7.88
N PRO A 58 -8.08 -8.32 7.37
CA PRO A 58 -8.24 -9.16 6.20
C PRO A 58 -8.28 -8.37 4.90
N TYR A 59 -7.89 -8.98 3.78
CA TYR A 59 -7.71 -8.32 2.48
C TYR A 59 -6.74 -7.13 2.46
N ILE A 60 -6.19 -6.72 3.60
CA ILE A 60 -5.13 -5.72 3.68
C ILE A 60 -3.95 -6.17 2.80
N THR A 61 -3.45 -5.24 1.99
CA THR A 61 -2.29 -5.49 1.13
C THR A 61 -1.03 -5.74 1.95
N THR A 62 0.01 -6.27 1.29
CA THR A 62 1.31 -6.46 1.94
C THR A 62 1.95 -5.12 2.30
N SER A 63 1.73 -4.08 1.49
CA SER A 63 2.11 -2.72 1.87
C SER A 63 1.20 -2.19 2.98
N TYR A 64 1.80 -1.59 4.01
CA TYR A 64 1.10 -0.84 5.03
C TYR A 64 1.61 0.61 5.07
N ASP A 65 1.93 1.18 3.90
CA ASP A 65 2.51 2.53 3.75
C ASP A 65 1.75 3.63 4.50
N TYR A 66 0.41 3.59 4.45
CA TYR A 66 -0.50 4.50 5.15
C TYR A 66 -0.36 5.99 4.75
N ASP A 67 0.34 6.29 3.65
CA ASP A 67 0.78 7.64 3.30
C ASP A 67 1.52 8.30 4.49
N ALA A 68 2.25 7.49 5.27
CA ALA A 68 2.89 7.93 6.49
C ALA A 68 4.04 8.94 6.22
N PRO A 69 4.43 9.77 7.21
CA PRO A 69 5.61 10.63 7.13
C PRO A 69 6.90 9.87 6.76
N LEU A 70 7.05 8.63 7.19
CA LEU A 70 8.03 7.69 6.65
C LEU A 70 7.32 6.67 5.77
N ASP A 71 7.70 6.59 4.49
CA ASP A 71 7.07 5.67 3.54
C ASP A 71 7.28 4.19 3.96
N GLU A 72 6.65 3.25 3.24
CA GLU A 72 6.79 1.80 3.47
C GLU A 72 8.25 1.35 3.63
N TYR A 73 9.17 2.02 2.94
CA TYR A 73 10.58 1.66 2.84
C TYR A 73 11.47 2.44 3.83
N GLY A 74 10.89 3.35 4.62
CA GLY A 74 11.59 4.17 5.59
C GLY A 74 12.20 5.46 5.03
N ASN A 75 11.89 5.84 3.78
CA ASN A 75 12.30 7.13 3.24
C ASN A 75 11.41 8.25 3.81
N LEU A 76 11.95 9.47 3.82
CA LEU A 76 11.16 10.65 4.20
C LEU A 76 10.10 10.93 3.11
N ASN A 77 8.82 10.78 3.45
CA ASN A 77 7.71 11.15 2.59
C ASN A 77 7.56 12.68 2.59
N GLN A 78 8.30 13.32 1.68
CA GLN A 78 8.32 14.77 1.54
C GLN A 78 7.21 15.24 0.58
N PRO A 79 6.44 16.28 0.96
CA PRO A 79 6.77 17.28 1.98
C PRO A 79 6.18 16.98 3.37
N LYS A 80 5.37 15.92 3.52
CA LYS A 80 4.61 15.63 4.75
C LYS A 80 5.51 15.57 5.97
N TRP A 81 6.59 14.78 5.90
CA TRP A 81 7.52 14.66 7.02
C TRP A 81 8.12 16.00 7.44
N GLY A 82 8.67 16.75 6.48
CA GLY A 82 9.33 18.01 6.80
C GLY A 82 8.35 19.08 7.28
N HIS A 83 7.15 19.17 6.69
CA HIS A 83 6.13 20.13 7.08
C HIS A 83 5.69 19.90 8.54
N LEU A 84 5.45 18.64 8.90
CA LEU A 84 5.15 18.27 10.29
C LEU A 84 6.34 18.48 11.23
N LYS A 85 7.58 18.24 10.77
CA LYS A 85 8.78 18.53 11.57
C LYS A 85 8.88 20.01 11.92
N GLU A 86 8.64 20.92 10.97
CA GLU A 86 8.61 22.37 11.24
C GLU A 86 7.45 22.74 12.20
N LEU A 87 6.25 22.17 12.02
CA LEU A 87 5.15 22.35 12.96
C LEU A 87 5.55 21.99 14.40
N HIS A 88 6.15 20.80 14.59
CA HIS A 88 6.58 20.36 15.92
C HIS A 88 7.66 21.25 16.51
N TYR A 89 8.60 21.74 15.69
CA TYR A 89 9.62 22.66 16.15
C TYR A 89 9.01 23.92 16.79
N HIS A 90 7.98 24.49 16.16
CA HIS A 90 7.29 25.68 16.67
C HIS A 90 6.32 25.39 17.83
N ILE A 91 5.61 24.25 17.82
CA ILE A 91 4.81 23.84 18.99
C ILE A 91 5.73 23.65 20.20
N ARG A 92 6.90 23.03 20.00
CA ARG A 92 7.89 22.82 21.06
C ARG A 92 8.44 24.14 21.58
N SER A 93 8.66 25.15 20.75
CA SER A 93 9.12 26.46 21.22
C SER A 93 8.09 27.16 22.12
N MET A 94 6.81 26.78 22.04
CA MET A 94 5.72 27.29 22.89
C MET A 94 5.38 26.36 24.07
N GLU A 95 6.14 25.28 24.31
CA GLU A 95 5.76 24.23 25.28
C GLU A 95 5.39 24.79 26.66
N LYS A 96 6.21 25.66 27.25
CA LYS A 96 5.98 26.18 28.62
C LYS A 96 4.66 26.95 28.69
N ILE A 97 4.37 27.78 27.70
CA ILE A 97 3.15 28.60 27.68
C ILE A 97 1.90 27.79 27.33
N LEU A 98 2.02 26.76 26.49
CA LEU A 98 0.92 25.83 26.20
C LEU A 98 0.57 24.92 27.39
N THR A 99 1.53 24.66 28.29
CA THR A 99 1.35 23.75 29.43
C THR A 99 0.93 24.44 30.72
N TYR A 100 1.41 25.67 30.95
CA TYR A 100 1.15 26.41 32.20
C TYR A 100 0.32 27.69 32.00
N GLY A 101 0.11 28.12 30.75
CA GLY A 101 -0.52 29.40 30.46
C GLY A 101 -2.04 29.38 30.54
N ASP A 102 -2.59 30.57 30.80
CA ASP A 102 -4.02 30.83 30.68
C ASP A 102 -4.39 31.01 29.21
N VAL A 103 -5.50 30.41 28.80
CA VAL A 103 -5.98 30.45 27.41
C VAL A 103 -7.18 31.40 27.26
N THR A 104 -7.13 32.26 26.26
CA THR A 104 -8.25 33.10 25.83
C THR A 104 -8.50 32.90 24.34
N GLU A 105 -9.75 32.69 23.94
CA GLU A 105 -10.14 32.63 22.53
C GLU A 105 -11.01 33.84 22.16
N VAL A 106 -10.73 34.43 21.01
CA VAL A 106 -11.47 35.54 20.43
C VAL A 106 -11.97 35.12 19.05
N GLU A 107 -13.29 35.10 18.89
CA GLU A 107 -13.97 34.78 17.64
C GLU A 107 -14.16 36.04 16.78
N TYR A 108 -13.78 35.96 15.50
CA TYR A 108 -13.93 37.05 14.53
C TYR A 108 -15.03 36.77 13.48
N GLY A 109 -15.71 35.63 13.59
CA GLY A 109 -16.77 35.19 12.66
C GLY A 109 -16.23 34.47 11.43
N ASN A 110 -17.12 33.88 10.62
CA ASN A 110 -16.75 33.10 9.43
C ASN A 110 -15.74 31.97 9.66
N SER A 111 -15.76 31.36 10.85
CA SER A 111 -14.81 30.32 11.28
C SER A 111 -13.36 30.81 11.47
N LEU A 112 -13.18 32.12 11.69
CA LEU A 112 -11.93 32.75 12.05
C LEU A 112 -11.87 32.98 13.56
N SER A 113 -10.86 32.43 14.22
CA SER A 113 -10.61 32.66 15.65
C SER A 113 -9.13 32.90 15.95
N VAL A 114 -8.85 33.62 17.03
CA VAL A 114 -7.51 33.79 17.58
C VAL A 114 -7.49 33.23 19.00
N THR A 115 -6.61 32.28 19.25
CA THR A 115 -6.38 31.73 20.59
C THR A 115 -5.06 32.24 21.12
N ILE A 116 -5.09 32.82 22.31
CA ILE A 116 -3.96 33.46 22.98
C ILE A 116 -3.66 32.65 24.25
N TYR A 117 -2.47 32.09 24.34
CA TYR A 117 -1.92 31.55 25.57
C TYR A 117 -1.05 32.62 26.23
N SER A 118 -1.22 32.82 27.53
CA SER A 118 -0.47 33.81 28.32
C SER A 118 0.17 33.17 29.54
N TYR A 119 1.48 33.36 29.72
CA TYR A 119 2.20 32.80 30.87
C TYR A 119 3.44 33.63 31.21
N GLU A 120 3.60 33.99 32.49
CA GLU A 120 4.74 34.79 33.00
C GLU A 120 5.01 36.08 32.18
N GLY A 121 3.95 36.74 31.70
CA GLY A 121 4.06 37.97 30.89
C GLY A 121 4.40 37.75 29.41
N ASN A 122 4.64 36.50 28.98
CA ASN A 122 4.78 36.15 27.57
C ASN A 122 3.43 35.70 26.98
N ARG A 123 3.31 35.79 25.65
CA ARG A 123 2.11 35.39 24.91
C ARG A 123 2.48 34.58 23.68
N SER A 124 1.70 33.55 23.36
CA SER A 124 1.76 32.84 22.08
C SER A 124 0.35 32.71 21.50
N CYS A 125 0.24 32.86 20.19
CA CYS A 125 -1.03 32.95 19.50
C CYS A 125 -1.15 31.93 18.38
N PHE A 126 -2.36 31.39 18.23
CA PHE A 126 -2.80 30.67 17.05
C PHE A 126 -3.89 31.49 16.37
N ILE A 127 -3.77 31.71 15.06
CA ILE A 127 -4.82 32.27 14.24
C ILE A 127 -5.38 31.17 13.36
N SER A 128 -6.63 30.76 13.58
CA SER A 128 -7.26 29.67 12.86
C SER A 128 -8.30 30.18 11.88
N ASN A 129 -8.20 29.77 10.62
CA ASN A 129 -9.24 29.89 9.61
C ASN A 129 -9.77 28.48 9.27
N ALA A 130 -10.87 28.08 9.88
CA ALA A 130 -11.53 26.80 9.61
C ALA A 130 -12.54 26.87 8.45
N ASN A 131 -12.58 27.96 7.70
CA ASN A 131 -13.34 28.06 6.46
C ASN A 131 -12.67 27.21 5.37
N ALA A 132 -13.42 26.33 4.71
CA ALA A 132 -12.86 25.44 3.68
C ALA A 132 -12.69 26.09 2.30
N THR A 133 -13.22 27.29 2.07
CA THR A 133 -13.28 27.91 0.74
C THR A 133 -12.48 29.19 0.62
N SER A 134 -12.46 30.03 1.66
CA SER A 134 -12.03 31.42 1.53
C SER A 134 -10.84 31.76 2.41
N ASP A 135 -9.80 32.30 1.77
CA ASP A 135 -8.66 32.92 2.46
C ASP A 135 -9.10 34.24 3.11
N VAL A 136 -8.46 34.62 4.21
CA VAL A 136 -8.77 35.86 4.93
C VAL A 136 -7.50 36.67 5.16
N ILE A 137 -7.58 37.98 4.96
CA ILE A 137 -6.59 38.92 5.47
C ILE A 137 -7.18 39.55 6.72
N MET A 138 -6.51 39.40 7.87
CA MET A 138 -6.98 39.94 9.13
C MET A 138 -5.97 40.89 9.77
N ASN A 139 -6.49 41.92 10.44
CA ASN A 139 -5.70 42.78 11.30
C ASN A 139 -5.77 42.25 12.73
N PHE A 140 -4.62 41.84 13.28
CA PHE A 140 -4.48 41.46 14.68
C PHE A 140 -3.34 42.28 15.30
N GLU A 141 -3.66 43.05 16.33
CA GLU A 141 -2.72 43.92 17.07
C GLU A 141 -1.86 44.86 16.19
N ASN A 142 -2.45 45.37 15.10
CA ASN A 142 -1.85 46.27 14.08
C ASN A 142 -0.99 45.58 13.02
N ASN A 143 -0.94 44.24 13.02
CA ASN A 143 -0.30 43.46 11.96
C ASN A 143 -1.34 42.82 11.05
N MET A 144 -1.02 42.78 9.75
CA MET A 144 -1.87 42.16 8.74
C MET A 144 -1.38 40.73 8.45
N TYR A 145 -2.23 39.74 8.73
CA TYR A 145 -1.93 38.33 8.47
C TYR A 145 -2.79 37.81 7.32
N SER A 146 -2.16 37.19 6.34
CA SER A 146 -2.85 36.40 5.31
C SER A 146 -2.97 34.95 5.79
N VAL A 147 -4.21 34.53 6.05
CA VAL A 147 -4.56 33.25 6.63
C VAL A 147 -5.36 32.44 5.59
N PRO A 148 -4.71 31.50 4.89
CA PRO A 148 -5.39 30.65 3.91
C PRO A 148 -6.59 29.90 4.49
N ALA A 149 -7.54 29.54 3.63
CA ALA A 149 -8.63 28.64 3.98
C ALA A 149 -8.10 27.34 4.59
N TRP A 150 -8.79 26.81 5.60
CA TRP A 150 -8.45 25.55 6.28
C TRP A 150 -7.02 25.53 6.81
N SER A 151 -6.61 26.59 7.51
CA SER A 151 -5.25 26.74 8.02
C SER A 151 -5.18 27.33 9.43
N VAL A 152 -4.05 27.07 10.10
CA VAL A 152 -3.67 27.72 11.37
C VAL A 152 -2.32 28.40 11.18
N THR A 153 -2.25 29.69 11.49
CA THR A 153 -1.01 30.46 11.62
C THR A 153 -0.53 30.44 13.06
N ILE A 154 0.77 30.21 13.29
CA ILE A 154 1.40 30.11 14.60
C ILE A 154 2.29 31.33 14.82
N LEU A 155 2.08 32.03 15.95
CA LEU A 155 2.84 33.20 16.39
C LEU A 155 3.40 32.94 17.81
N PRO A 156 4.64 32.47 17.99
CA PRO A 156 5.20 32.17 19.31
C PRO A 156 5.29 33.37 20.26
N ASP A 157 5.27 34.58 19.71
CA ASP A 157 5.33 35.87 20.42
C ASP A 157 4.05 36.72 20.24
N CYS A 158 3.00 36.14 19.64
CA CYS A 158 1.78 36.84 19.19
C CYS A 158 1.99 37.97 18.17
N ASP A 159 3.15 38.02 17.51
CA ASP A 159 3.52 39.08 16.56
C ASP A 159 4.05 38.51 15.24
N THR A 160 5.04 37.64 15.28
CA THR A 160 5.73 37.12 14.09
C THR A 160 5.13 35.81 13.61
N GLU A 161 4.69 35.76 12.35
CA GLU A 161 4.33 34.49 11.70
C GLU A 161 5.58 33.65 11.45
N VAL A 162 5.67 32.50 12.13
CA VAL A 162 6.76 31.53 11.92
C VAL A 162 6.31 30.33 11.09
N TYR A 163 5.01 30.04 11.08
CA TYR A 163 4.46 28.86 10.40
C TYR A 163 2.98 29.05 10.10
N ASN A 164 2.53 28.57 8.94
CA ASN A 164 1.12 28.37 8.64
C ASN A 164 0.92 26.98 8.04
N THR A 165 -0.11 26.27 8.48
CA THR A 165 -0.33 24.87 8.10
C THR A 165 -0.60 24.66 6.61
N ALA A 166 -1.01 25.68 5.86
CA ALA A 166 -1.23 25.63 4.41
C ALA A 166 -0.06 26.19 3.59
N LYS A 167 0.92 26.85 4.21
CA LYS A 167 2.11 27.41 3.52
C LYS A 167 3.27 26.40 3.58
N VAL A 168 3.27 25.43 2.66
CA VAL A 168 4.31 24.39 2.59
C VAL A 168 5.59 24.94 1.97
N ASN A 169 6.63 25.12 2.79
CA ASN A 169 7.95 25.60 2.38
C ASN A 169 9.01 24.47 2.30
N VAL A 170 8.56 23.22 2.33
CA VAL A 170 9.42 22.04 2.29
C VAL A 170 9.42 21.47 0.88
N GLN A 171 10.59 20.98 0.43
CA GLN A 171 10.65 20.25 -0.83
C GLN A 171 9.68 19.06 -0.83
N ARG A 172 9.19 18.69 -2.00
CA ARG A 172 8.54 17.42 -2.26
C ARG A 172 9.49 16.52 -3.04
N SER A 173 9.54 15.26 -2.63
CA SER A 173 10.39 14.25 -3.26
C SER A 173 9.51 13.32 -4.09
N ILE A 174 9.92 13.05 -5.32
CA ILE A 174 9.26 12.12 -6.22
C ILE A 174 10.09 10.85 -6.25
N MET A 175 9.59 9.83 -5.56
CA MET A 175 10.23 8.53 -5.46
C MET A 175 9.97 7.71 -6.73
N GLU A 176 11.02 7.17 -7.34
CA GLU A 176 10.92 6.25 -8.47
C GLU A 176 11.55 4.90 -8.13
N LYS A 177 11.08 3.86 -8.81
CA LYS A 177 11.61 2.50 -8.71
C LYS A 177 12.51 2.30 -9.92
N VAL A 178 13.82 2.36 -9.70
CA VAL A 178 14.82 2.31 -10.77
C VAL A 178 15.48 0.94 -10.81
N LEU A 179 15.79 0.47 -12.03
CA LEU A 179 16.64 -0.71 -12.17
C LEU A 179 18.03 -0.35 -11.66
N ASN A 180 18.57 -1.17 -10.77
CA ASN A 180 19.91 -0.94 -10.27
C ASN A 180 20.92 -1.58 -11.24
N GLU A 181 22.06 -0.93 -11.40
CA GLU A 181 23.21 -1.51 -12.08
C GLU A 181 23.75 -2.67 -11.23
N ALA A 182 24.04 -3.79 -11.87
CA ALA A 182 24.89 -4.84 -11.30
C ALA A 182 26.30 -4.62 -11.82
N ASP A 183 27.30 -4.75 -10.96
CA ASP A 183 28.73 -4.57 -11.22
C ASP A 183 29.15 -4.33 -12.69
N ALA A 184 29.51 -3.09 -12.98
CA ALA A 184 30.65 -2.62 -13.78
C ALA A 184 31.07 -3.35 -15.09
N SER A 185 30.22 -4.12 -15.77
CA SER A 185 30.59 -4.74 -17.05
C SER A 185 29.98 -4.07 -18.29
N GLY A 186 29.41 -2.86 -18.16
CA GLY A 186 29.06 -2.02 -19.31
C GLY A 186 28.07 -2.65 -20.31
N ALA A 187 27.30 -3.67 -19.90
CA ALA A 187 26.22 -4.23 -20.68
C ALA A 187 24.89 -3.76 -20.06
N GLY A 188 24.01 -3.19 -20.87
CA GLY A 188 22.65 -2.81 -20.46
C GLY A 188 21.86 -3.98 -19.86
N GLU A 189 20.86 -3.64 -19.04
CA GLU A 189 19.97 -4.52 -18.24
C GLU A 189 20.67 -5.71 -17.54
N PRO A 190 20.88 -5.68 -16.21
CA PRO A 190 21.87 -6.58 -15.63
C PRO A 190 21.42 -8.03 -15.36
N TYR A 191 20.16 -8.41 -15.55
CA TYR A 191 19.69 -9.74 -15.11
C TYR A 191 18.56 -10.32 -15.96
N ASP A 192 18.89 -11.21 -16.90
CA ASP A 192 17.93 -12.22 -17.33
C ASP A 192 17.81 -13.26 -16.20
N LEU A 193 16.71 -13.21 -15.45
CA LEU A 193 16.45 -14.16 -14.37
C LEU A 193 16.25 -15.57 -14.96
N VAL A 194 17.09 -16.51 -14.54
CA VAL A 194 16.95 -17.92 -14.91
C VAL A 194 16.01 -18.61 -13.94
N TRP A 195 14.81 -18.95 -14.43
CA TRP A 195 13.75 -19.53 -13.62
C TRP A 195 13.78 -21.06 -13.62
N GLY A 196 13.86 -21.64 -12.43
CA GLY A 196 13.48 -23.01 -12.18
C GLY A 196 12.03 -23.10 -11.69
N TRP A 197 11.36 -24.23 -11.92
CA TRP A 197 9.97 -24.39 -11.51
C TRP A 197 9.63 -25.79 -10.99
N ARG A 198 8.58 -25.89 -10.17
CA ARG A 198 7.98 -27.16 -9.75
C ARG A 198 6.46 -27.01 -9.68
N PRO A 199 5.68 -27.98 -10.17
CA PRO A 199 4.23 -27.91 -9.99
C PRO A 199 3.89 -28.20 -8.52
N GLU A 200 2.90 -27.49 -8.01
CA GLU A 200 2.26 -27.91 -6.77
C GLU A 200 1.50 -29.21 -7.03
N HIS A 201 1.78 -30.22 -6.20
CA HIS A 201 1.20 -31.54 -6.36
C HIS A 201 0.07 -31.72 -5.36
N PHE A 202 -1.16 -31.76 -5.85
CA PHE A 202 -2.36 -32.09 -5.07
C PHE A 202 -2.45 -33.58 -4.74
N THR A 203 -1.32 -34.24 -4.43
CA THR A 203 -1.19 -35.69 -4.17
C THR A 203 -1.89 -36.17 -2.90
N HIS A 204 -2.84 -35.38 -2.41
CA HIS A 204 -3.74 -35.65 -1.31
C HIS A 204 -4.73 -36.76 -1.65
N LEU A 205 -4.74 -37.34 -2.84
CA LEU A 205 -5.52 -38.55 -3.15
C LEU A 205 -4.57 -39.62 -3.66
N LYS A 206 -4.25 -40.61 -2.84
CA LYS A 206 -3.62 -41.85 -3.35
C LYS A 206 -4.60 -42.52 -4.33
N LYS A 207 -4.09 -43.36 -5.24
CA LYS A 207 -4.93 -44.16 -6.17
C LYS A 207 -6.00 -45.03 -5.45
N ASN A 208 -5.80 -45.33 -4.17
CA ASN A 208 -6.74 -46.08 -3.32
C ASN A 208 -7.71 -45.18 -2.52
N GLY A 209 -7.70 -43.86 -2.72
CA GLY A 209 -8.61 -42.92 -2.07
C GLY A 209 -8.21 -42.40 -0.69
N SER A 210 -7.06 -42.79 -0.14
CA SER A 210 -6.57 -42.23 1.14
C SER A 210 -5.86 -40.89 0.95
N VAL A 211 -6.06 -39.95 1.87
CA VAL A 211 -5.37 -38.66 1.88
C VAL A 211 -4.05 -38.73 2.65
N LEU A 212 -2.93 -38.47 1.96
CA LEU A 212 -1.60 -38.42 2.58
C LEU A 212 -1.55 -37.29 3.62
N HIS A 213 -1.15 -37.64 4.85
CA HIS A 213 -1.01 -36.72 5.98
C HIS A 213 -2.30 -35.99 6.39
N SER A 214 -3.47 -36.58 6.13
CA SER A 214 -4.74 -36.17 6.76
C SER A 214 -5.08 -37.12 7.90
N ASN A 215 -5.26 -36.56 9.09
CA ASN A 215 -5.72 -37.27 10.29
C ASN A 215 -7.13 -36.84 10.71
N LEU A 216 -7.81 -36.00 9.92
CA LEU A 216 -9.11 -35.42 10.28
C LEU A 216 -10.16 -35.75 9.23
N THR A 217 -11.16 -36.50 9.68
CA THR A 217 -12.33 -36.89 8.88
C THR A 217 -13.57 -36.74 9.73
N THR A 218 -14.63 -36.14 9.18
CA THR A 218 -15.90 -35.93 9.89
C THR A 218 -17.07 -35.77 8.93
N ASN A 219 -18.29 -36.00 9.42
CA ASN A 219 -19.54 -35.87 8.65
C ASN A 219 -20.14 -34.46 8.71
N GLN A 220 -19.32 -33.45 9.01
CA GLN A 220 -19.72 -32.05 9.09
C GLN A 220 -18.66 -31.14 8.44
N LEU A 221 -19.11 -29.99 7.98
CA LEU A 221 -18.25 -28.92 7.51
C LEU A 221 -17.64 -28.18 8.71
N LEU A 222 -16.32 -28.08 8.75
CA LEU A 222 -15.57 -27.45 9.84
C LEU A 222 -15.06 -26.07 9.42
N ASP A 223 -15.04 -25.17 10.40
CA ASP A 223 -14.46 -23.85 10.26
C ASP A 223 -12.96 -23.91 9.93
N GLN A 224 -12.52 -23.08 8.99
CA GLN A 224 -11.15 -23.09 8.52
C GLN A 224 -10.18 -22.68 9.62
N LYS A 225 -10.49 -21.69 10.46
CA LYS A 225 -9.61 -21.24 11.55
C LYS A 225 -9.41 -22.36 12.56
N VAL A 226 -10.46 -23.11 12.87
CA VAL A 226 -10.41 -24.24 13.81
C VAL A 226 -9.50 -25.36 13.26
N VAL A 227 -9.61 -25.69 11.98
CA VAL A 227 -8.83 -26.79 11.39
C VAL A 227 -7.38 -26.38 11.11
N THR A 228 -7.14 -25.18 10.60
CA THR A 228 -5.78 -24.74 10.23
C THR A 228 -4.99 -24.19 11.40
N ASN A 229 -5.67 -23.72 12.45
CA ASN A 229 -5.07 -22.90 13.52
C ASN A 229 -4.23 -21.74 12.93
N ASP A 230 -4.66 -21.19 11.79
CA ASP A 230 -3.96 -20.18 11.00
C ASP A 230 -2.51 -20.53 10.59
N THR A 231 -2.13 -21.81 10.60
CA THR A 231 -0.76 -22.25 10.22
C THR A 231 -0.52 -22.20 8.70
N SER A 232 -1.59 -22.16 7.90
CA SER A 232 -1.56 -21.93 6.46
C SER A 232 -2.82 -21.19 6.02
N ASP A 233 -2.72 -20.45 4.93
CA ASP A 233 -3.87 -19.82 4.27
C ASP A 233 -4.77 -20.84 3.59
N TYR A 234 -4.25 -22.04 3.33
CA TYR A 234 -4.87 -23.03 2.47
C TYR A 234 -5.48 -24.17 3.30
N LEU A 235 -6.77 -24.45 3.08
CA LEU A 235 -7.44 -25.63 3.63
C LEU A 235 -8.17 -26.40 2.53
N TRP A 236 -7.83 -27.68 2.41
CA TRP A 236 -8.54 -28.61 1.55
C TRP A 236 -9.71 -29.24 2.28
N TYR A 237 -10.90 -29.15 1.68
CA TYR A 237 -12.11 -29.90 2.01
C TYR A 237 -12.33 -30.94 0.91
N ILE A 238 -12.22 -32.23 1.25
CA ILE A 238 -12.27 -33.32 0.28
C ILE A 238 -13.42 -34.25 0.63
N THR A 239 -14.30 -34.55 -0.33
CA THR A 239 -15.31 -35.60 -0.19
C THR A 239 -15.38 -36.44 -1.45
N SER A 240 -15.89 -37.66 -1.31
CA SER A 240 -16.14 -38.54 -2.46
C SER A 240 -17.63 -38.82 -2.56
N LEU A 241 -18.13 -38.96 -3.78
CA LEU A 241 -19.47 -39.45 -4.04
C LEU A 241 -19.47 -40.54 -5.10
N ASP A 242 -20.35 -41.52 -4.95
CA ASP A 242 -20.63 -42.47 -6.03
C ASP A 242 -21.70 -41.88 -6.95
N HIS A 243 -21.44 -41.91 -8.25
CA HIS A 243 -22.37 -41.49 -9.28
C HIS A 243 -22.76 -42.69 -10.15
N ASN A 244 -24.00 -43.14 -9.98
CA ASN A 244 -24.58 -44.12 -10.87
C ASN A 244 -25.11 -43.42 -12.13
N ALA A 245 -24.44 -43.63 -13.26
CA ALA A 245 -24.85 -43.06 -14.54
C ALA A 245 -26.18 -43.64 -15.07
N THR A 246 -26.73 -44.68 -14.43
CA THR A 246 -28.08 -45.20 -14.72
C THR A 246 -29.15 -44.64 -13.77
N ASP A 247 -28.79 -43.81 -12.79
CA ASP A 247 -29.77 -43.15 -11.93
C ASP A 247 -30.59 -42.15 -12.79
N PRO A 248 -31.90 -42.38 -13.01
CA PRO A 248 -32.71 -41.51 -13.85
C PRO A 248 -32.78 -40.06 -13.31
N ASN A 249 -32.44 -39.85 -12.04
CA ASN A 249 -32.36 -38.51 -11.43
C ASN A 249 -31.08 -37.76 -11.85
N TRP A 250 -30.02 -38.45 -12.27
CA TRP A 250 -28.69 -37.85 -12.50
C TRP A 250 -28.01 -38.25 -13.83
N SER A 251 -28.56 -39.18 -14.62
CA SER A 251 -27.99 -39.65 -15.88
C SER A 251 -28.05 -38.60 -17.00
N ASP A 252 -26.92 -38.36 -17.69
CA ASP A 252 -26.76 -37.45 -18.85
C ASP A 252 -27.20 -35.99 -18.65
N LYS A 253 -27.17 -35.49 -17.41
CA LYS A 253 -27.61 -34.12 -17.06
C LYS A 253 -26.43 -33.17 -16.87
N GLU A 254 -26.64 -31.90 -17.21
CA GLU A 254 -25.78 -30.83 -16.71
C GLU A 254 -25.92 -30.75 -15.19
N ILE A 255 -24.82 -30.98 -14.47
CA ILE A 255 -24.76 -30.89 -13.02
C ILE A 255 -24.01 -29.61 -12.66
N THR A 256 -24.59 -28.79 -11.80
CA THR A 256 -23.93 -27.62 -11.23
C THR A 256 -23.51 -27.92 -9.80
N LEU A 257 -22.23 -27.71 -9.50
CA LEU A 257 -21.73 -27.64 -8.14
C LEU A 257 -22.01 -26.24 -7.59
N ARG A 258 -22.70 -26.16 -6.45
CA ARG A 258 -22.92 -24.94 -5.67
C ARG A 258 -22.24 -25.07 -4.32
N VAL A 259 -21.40 -24.11 -3.95
CA VAL A 259 -20.68 -24.10 -2.66
C VAL A 259 -20.83 -22.73 -2.02
N ASN A 260 -21.45 -22.68 -0.84
CA ASN A 260 -21.48 -21.47 -0.02
C ASN A 260 -20.27 -21.44 0.94
N THR A 261 -19.63 -20.27 1.02
CA THR A 261 -18.44 -20.07 1.84
C THR A 261 -18.39 -18.65 2.39
N SER A 262 -17.76 -18.51 3.55
CA SER A 262 -17.41 -17.24 4.20
C SER A 262 -15.89 -17.02 4.21
N GLY A 263 -15.16 -17.69 3.31
CA GLY A 263 -13.73 -17.49 3.07
C GLY A 263 -13.47 -16.45 2.00
N HIS A 264 -12.22 -16.29 1.58
CA HIS A 264 -11.85 -15.21 0.66
C HIS A 264 -11.72 -15.68 -0.79
N ILE A 265 -11.20 -16.89 -0.99
CA ILE A 265 -11.11 -17.50 -2.31
C ILE A 265 -11.50 -18.96 -2.19
N LEU A 266 -12.17 -19.46 -3.21
CA LEU A 266 -12.53 -20.87 -3.32
C LEU A 266 -12.11 -21.39 -4.69
N HIS A 267 -11.25 -22.41 -4.71
CA HIS A 267 -10.98 -23.20 -5.90
C HIS A 267 -11.70 -24.55 -5.81
N ALA A 268 -12.35 -24.95 -6.88
CA ALA A 268 -13.02 -26.24 -6.97
C ALA A 268 -12.30 -27.18 -7.95
N PHE A 269 -12.15 -28.43 -7.54
CA PHE A 269 -11.56 -29.50 -8.32
C PHE A 269 -12.49 -30.72 -8.31
N VAL A 270 -12.67 -31.33 -9.49
CA VAL A 270 -13.42 -32.58 -9.64
C VAL A 270 -12.52 -33.60 -10.30
N ASN A 271 -12.34 -34.75 -9.65
CA ASN A 271 -11.44 -35.83 -10.09
C ASN A 271 -10.01 -35.33 -10.39
N GLY A 272 -9.51 -34.41 -9.56
CA GLY A 272 -8.17 -33.82 -9.71
C GLY A 272 -8.04 -32.73 -10.80
N LYS A 273 -9.12 -32.42 -11.53
CA LYS A 273 -9.13 -31.34 -12.52
C LYS A 273 -9.74 -30.08 -11.92
N HIS A 274 -9.05 -28.94 -12.03
CA HIS A 274 -9.60 -27.63 -11.67
C HIS A 274 -10.78 -27.27 -12.58
N ILE A 275 -11.89 -26.83 -11.99
CA ILE A 275 -13.13 -26.49 -12.70
C ILE A 275 -13.52 -25.02 -12.54
N GLY A 276 -12.91 -24.29 -11.61
CA GLY A 276 -13.20 -22.89 -11.40
C GLY A 276 -12.62 -22.34 -10.11
N THR A 277 -12.47 -21.03 -10.11
CA THR A 277 -12.12 -20.20 -8.95
C THR A 277 -13.21 -19.17 -8.78
N GLU A 278 -13.55 -18.84 -7.54
CA GLU A 278 -14.39 -17.71 -7.18
C GLU A 278 -13.68 -16.93 -6.08
N VAL A 279 -13.67 -15.61 -6.19
CA VAL A 279 -13.04 -14.69 -5.25
C VAL A 279 -14.16 -13.89 -4.57
N GLY A 280 -14.16 -13.89 -3.25
CA GLY A 280 -15.12 -13.12 -2.46
C GLY A 280 -14.93 -11.63 -2.64
N GLY A 281 -16.02 -10.89 -2.50
CA GLY A 281 -15.96 -9.43 -2.44
C GLY A 281 -15.24 -8.94 -1.18
N LEU A 282 -14.91 -7.65 -1.18
CA LEU A 282 -14.41 -6.95 0.00
C LEU A 282 -15.41 -7.02 1.17
N HIS A 283 -14.91 -6.86 2.39
CA HIS A 283 -15.70 -6.83 3.63
C HIS A 283 -16.37 -8.16 4.07
N PHE A 284 -15.75 -9.32 3.82
CA PHE A 284 -16.16 -10.59 4.48
C PHE A 284 -17.55 -11.10 4.11
N ASN A 285 -18.11 -10.62 3.01
CA ASN A 285 -19.42 -11.09 2.59
C ASN A 285 -19.33 -12.55 2.13
N PRO A 286 -20.17 -13.46 2.66
CA PRO A 286 -20.28 -14.81 2.15
C PRO A 286 -20.61 -14.78 0.66
N PHE A 287 -20.03 -15.71 -0.09
CA PHE A 287 -20.27 -15.84 -1.52
C PHE A 287 -20.53 -17.30 -1.90
N THR A 288 -21.02 -17.48 -3.12
CA THR A 288 -21.35 -18.79 -3.67
C THR A 288 -20.55 -19.06 -4.94
N LEU A 289 -19.82 -20.16 -4.97
CA LEU A 289 -19.25 -20.69 -6.20
C LEU A 289 -20.30 -21.58 -6.88
N GLU A 290 -20.64 -21.26 -8.12
CA GLU A 290 -21.45 -22.12 -8.99
C GLU A 290 -20.69 -22.49 -10.26
N ARG A 291 -20.46 -23.79 -10.49
CA ARG A 291 -19.76 -24.27 -11.70
C ARG A 291 -20.41 -25.53 -12.25
N LYS A 292 -20.54 -25.60 -13.58
CA LYS A 292 -20.94 -26.83 -14.27
C LYS A 292 -19.82 -27.87 -14.15
N ILE A 293 -20.19 -29.09 -13.77
CA ILE A 293 -19.25 -30.19 -13.56
C ILE A 293 -19.63 -31.41 -14.39
N LYS A 294 -18.65 -32.31 -14.59
CA LYS A 294 -18.86 -33.62 -15.19
C LYS A 294 -18.44 -34.70 -14.20
N LEU A 295 -19.36 -35.60 -13.90
CA LEU A 295 -19.09 -36.78 -13.07
C LEU A 295 -18.87 -37.99 -13.98
N LYS A 296 -17.91 -38.85 -13.62
CA LYS A 296 -17.73 -40.16 -14.25
C LYS A 296 -18.62 -41.20 -13.56
N HIS A 297 -18.92 -42.30 -14.24
CA HIS A 297 -19.57 -43.43 -13.58
C HIS A 297 -18.70 -43.97 -12.43
N GLY A 298 -19.31 -44.25 -11.28
CA GLY A 298 -18.63 -44.72 -10.08
C GLY A 298 -18.14 -43.58 -9.17
N LYS A 299 -17.06 -43.84 -8.42
CA LYS A 299 -16.49 -42.88 -7.46
C LYS A 299 -15.96 -41.61 -8.13
N ASN A 300 -16.43 -40.46 -7.66
CA ASN A 300 -15.93 -39.13 -8.00
C ASN A 300 -15.40 -38.43 -6.76
N ASP A 301 -14.26 -37.77 -6.90
CA ASP A 301 -13.66 -36.98 -5.83
C ASP A 301 -13.92 -35.50 -6.08
N LEU A 302 -14.46 -34.83 -5.07
CA LEU A 302 -14.63 -33.38 -5.00
C LEU A 302 -13.59 -32.84 -4.01
N SER A 303 -12.73 -31.94 -4.48
CA SER A 303 -11.76 -31.26 -3.62
C SER A 303 -11.96 -29.76 -3.75
N LEU A 304 -12.20 -29.12 -2.61
CA LEU A 304 -12.43 -27.68 -2.50
C LEU A 304 -11.26 -27.09 -1.71
N LEU A 305 -10.55 -26.14 -2.30
CA LEU A 305 -9.46 -25.43 -1.64
C LEU A 305 -9.99 -24.05 -1.22
N SER A 306 -10.20 -23.88 0.08
CA SER A 306 -10.55 -22.60 0.67
C SER A 306 -9.28 -21.87 1.06
N VAL A 307 -9.20 -20.58 0.72
CA VAL A 307 -8.01 -19.74 0.94
C VAL A 307 -8.39 -18.51 1.76
N THR A 308 -7.62 -18.24 2.82
CA THR A 308 -7.70 -16.99 3.57
C THR A 308 -6.71 -15.95 3.03
N VAL A 309 -7.02 -14.66 3.23
CA VAL A 309 -6.19 -13.52 2.85
C VAL A 309 -6.13 -12.62 4.09
N GLY A 310 -5.54 -13.16 5.16
CA GLY A 310 -5.69 -12.64 6.51
C GLY A 310 -7.05 -12.98 7.14
N LEU A 311 -7.17 -12.72 8.44
CA LEU A 311 -8.38 -12.93 9.24
C LEU A 311 -8.99 -11.59 9.66
N LYS A 312 -10.28 -11.59 9.99
CA LYS A 312 -11.00 -10.41 10.49
C LYS A 312 -10.33 -9.87 11.77
N ASN A 313 -10.19 -8.55 11.86
CA ASN A 313 -9.40 -7.86 12.90
C ASN A 313 -10.13 -6.69 13.60
N TYR A 314 -11.37 -6.39 13.22
CA TYR A 314 -12.19 -5.34 13.84
C TYR A 314 -13.68 -5.71 13.80
N ASP A 315 -14.54 -4.97 14.51
CA ASP A 315 -15.97 -5.20 14.81
C ASP A 315 -16.26 -6.03 16.07
N ALA A 316 -17.48 -5.91 16.60
CA ALA A 316 -17.91 -6.76 17.73
C ALA A 316 -17.90 -8.24 17.33
N TYR A 317 -17.35 -9.10 18.21
CA TYR A 317 -17.28 -10.55 18.06
C TYR A 317 -16.61 -11.01 16.75
N PHE A 318 -15.66 -10.23 16.21
CA PHE A 318 -14.99 -10.54 14.94
C PHE A 318 -14.31 -11.92 14.95
N ASP A 319 -13.90 -12.41 16.12
CA ASP A 319 -13.27 -13.69 16.37
C ASP A 319 -14.24 -14.88 16.25
N GLU A 320 -15.54 -14.67 16.50
CA GLU A 320 -16.58 -15.70 16.36
C GLU A 320 -17.02 -15.91 14.90
N PHE A 321 -16.64 -15.01 13.97
CA PHE A 321 -17.02 -15.15 12.57
C PHE A 321 -16.41 -16.39 11.93
N ASN A 322 -17.30 -17.23 11.41
CA ASN A 322 -16.97 -18.42 10.65
C ASN A 322 -16.23 -18.07 9.33
N VAL A 323 -15.12 -18.77 9.04
CA VAL A 323 -14.29 -18.61 7.83
C VAL A 323 -14.16 -19.94 7.11
N GLY A 324 -14.15 -19.93 5.78
CA GLY A 324 -14.09 -21.15 4.97
C GLY A 324 -15.46 -21.68 4.58
N ILE A 325 -15.58 -22.99 4.37
CA ILE A 325 -16.78 -23.62 3.80
C ILE A 325 -17.69 -24.10 4.91
N HIS A 326 -18.79 -23.38 5.14
CA HIS A 326 -19.83 -23.73 6.13
C HIS A 326 -21.08 -24.33 5.49
N GLY A 327 -21.10 -24.34 4.16
CA GLY A 327 -22.16 -24.89 3.37
C GLY A 327 -23.36 -23.94 3.18
N PRO A 328 -24.39 -24.42 2.47
CA PRO A 328 -24.49 -25.78 1.93
C PRO A 328 -23.52 -26.03 0.77
N VAL A 329 -23.09 -27.30 0.62
CA VAL A 329 -22.38 -27.82 -0.56
C VAL A 329 -23.35 -28.71 -1.33
N GLN A 330 -23.72 -28.32 -2.55
CA GLN A 330 -24.82 -28.93 -3.27
C GLN A 330 -24.43 -29.30 -4.71
N LEU A 331 -25.00 -30.41 -5.18
CA LEU A 331 -25.09 -30.73 -6.61
C LEU A 331 -26.50 -30.44 -7.06
N ILE A 332 -26.64 -29.67 -8.14
CA ILE A 332 -27.92 -29.27 -8.71
C ILE A 332 -28.01 -29.84 -10.11
N GLY A 333 -28.99 -30.71 -10.32
CA GLY A 333 -29.35 -31.24 -11.63
C GLY A 333 -30.70 -30.71 -12.07
N LYS A 334 -31.03 -30.88 -13.35
CA LYS A 334 -32.36 -30.57 -13.91
C LYS A 334 -33.00 -31.83 -14.48
N TYR A 335 -34.27 -32.07 -14.14
CA TYR A 335 -35.11 -33.08 -14.77
C TYR A 335 -35.48 -32.64 -16.21
N LYS A 336 -35.89 -33.60 -17.06
CA LYS A 336 -36.31 -33.31 -18.45
C LYS A 336 -37.52 -32.38 -18.53
N ASN A 337 -38.35 -32.34 -17.48
CA ASN A 337 -39.50 -31.44 -17.35
C ASN A 337 -39.12 -30.03 -16.82
N GLY A 338 -37.83 -29.75 -16.62
CA GLY A 338 -37.32 -28.48 -16.12
C GLY A 338 -37.24 -28.34 -14.59
N THR A 339 -37.75 -29.29 -13.82
CA THR A 339 -37.67 -29.25 -12.35
C THR A 339 -36.23 -29.44 -11.86
N GLU A 340 -35.80 -28.68 -10.86
CA GLU A 340 -34.46 -28.81 -10.27
C GLU A 340 -34.43 -29.92 -9.20
N VAL A 341 -33.36 -30.72 -9.20
CA VAL A 341 -33.06 -31.71 -8.16
C VAL A 341 -31.76 -31.31 -7.46
N THR A 342 -31.78 -31.26 -6.13
CA THR A 342 -30.62 -30.88 -5.33
C THR A 342 -30.18 -32.05 -4.47
N LYS A 343 -28.89 -32.39 -4.52
CA LYS A 343 -28.24 -33.32 -3.61
C LYS A 343 -27.28 -32.54 -2.71
N ASP A 344 -27.59 -32.48 -1.43
CA ASP A 344 -26.76 -31.83 -0.42
C ASP A 344 -25.64 -32.77 0.05
N LEU A 345 -24.40 -32.31 -0.04
CA LEU A 345 -23.19 -33.02 0.34
C LEU A 345 -22.63 -32.53 1.69
N SER A 346 -23.28 -31.57 2.35
CA SER A 346 -22.74 -30.93 3.57
C SER A 346 -22.60 -31.92 4.74
N LYS A 347 -23.36 -33.01 4.73
CA LYS A 347 -23.29 -34.10 5.73
C LYS A 347 -22.51 -35.33 5.25
N ASN A 348 -21.88 -35.26 4.07
CA ASN A 348 -20.97 -36.33 3.63
C ASN A 348 -19.78 -36.44 4.58
N GLU A 349 -19.07 -37.57 4.48
CA GLU A 349 -17.73 -37.66 5.05
C GLU A 349 -16.79 -36.68 4.31
N TRP A 350 -16.20 -35.75 5.07
CA TRP A 350 -15.23 -34.76 4.62
C TRP A 350 -13.86 -35.04 5.25
N ILE A 351 -12.84 -35.04 4.40
CA ILE A 351 -11.43 -35.20 4.76
C ILE A 351 -10.74 -33.86 4.62
N TYR A 352 -9.94 -33.49 5.61
CA TYR A 352 -9.29 -32.18 5.68
C TYR A 352 -7.78 -32.28 5.51
N LYS A 353 -7.18 -31.36 4.75
CA LYS A 353 -5.72 -31.17 4.74
C LYS A 353 -5.38 -29.69 4.85
N VAL A 354 -4.60 -29.36 5.88
CA VAL A 354 -4.02 -28.04 6.09
C VAL A 354 -2.80 -27.87 5.17
N GLY A 355 -2.75 -26.72 4.50
CA GLY A 355 -1.60 -26.28 3.73
C GLY A 355 -1.38 -26.97 2.39
N LEU A 356 -0.32 -26.50 1.73
CA LEU A 356 0.14 -27.00 0.45
C LEU A 356 1.26 -28.03 0.65
N ALA A 357 1.43 -28.95 -0.31
CA ALA A 357 2.54 -29.90 -0.30
C ALA A 357 3.90 -29.19 -0.43
N GLY A 358 3.96 -28.06 -1.15
CA GLY A 358 5.16 -27.23 -1.22
C GLY A 358 5.53 -26.54 0.10
N GLU A 359 4.53 -26.15 0.90
CA GLU A 359 4.72 -25.60 2.25
C GLU A 359 5.26 -26.69 3.19
N GLU A 360 4.65 -27.88 3.18
CA GLU A 360 5.04 -29.04 4.00
C GLU A 360 6.48 -29.49 3.70
N LYS A 361 6.91 -29.42 2.44
CA LYS A 361 8.28 -29.73 2.01
C LYS A 361 9.28 -28.60 2.26
N GLY A 362 8.81 -27.41 2.63
CA GLY A 362 9.64 -26.22 2.81
C GLY A 362 10.32 -25.79 1.51
N LEU A 363 9.62 -25.78 0.37
CA LEU A 363 10.22 -25.39 -0.94
C LEU A 363 10.80 -23.97 -0.96
N TYR A 364 10.32 -23.10 -0.07
CA TYR A 364 10.82 -21.74 0.13
C TYR A 364 12.15 -21.69 0.90
N GLN A 365 12.53 -22.77 1.61
CA GLN A 365 13.78 -22.81 2.36
C GLN A 365 14.98 -22.94 1.42
N ILE A 366 16.06 -22.23 1.76
CA ILE A 366 17.31 -22.22 0.98
C ILE A 366 18.47 -22.96 1.67
N THR A 367 18.22 -23.51 2.85
CA THR A 367 19.17 -24.30 3.65
C THR A 367 18.60 -25.70 3.93
N GLY A 368 19.43 -26.60 4.47
CA GLY A 368 19.01 -27.95 4.83
C GLY A 368 18.63 -28.82 3.63
N HIS A 369 17.69 -29.74 3.82
CA HIS A 369 17.27 -30.68 2.76
C HIS A 369 16.66 -29.97 1.55
N ALA A 370 15.96 -28.85 1.76
CA ALA A 370 15.30 -28.11 0.70
C ALA A 370 16.26 -27.45 -0.30
N ALA A 371 17.49 -27.13 0.14
CA ALA A 371 18.53 -26.58 -0.72
C ALA A 371 18.91 -27.53 -1.88
N ASN A 372 18.75 -28.85 -1.68
CA ASN A 372 19.12 -29.88 -2.64
C ASN A 372 17.98 -30.26 -3.61
N PHE A 373 16.80 -29.65 -3.50
CA PHE A 373 15.73 -29.93 -4.44
C PHE A 373 16.12 -29.50 -5.85
N HIS A 374 15.93 -30.39 -6.82
CA HIS A 374 16.11 -30.07 -8.23
C HIS A 374 14.94 -29.21 -8.75
N TRP A 375 15.29 -28.11 -9.42
CA TRP A 375 14.37 -27.17 -10.06
C TRP A 375 14.65 -27.14 -11.56
N PRO A 376 13.86 -27.87 -12.38
CA PRO A 376 13.98 -27.82 -13.83
C PRO A 376 13.83 -26.40 -14.37
N THR A 377 14.71 -26.00 -15.28
CA THR A 377 14.68 -24.70 -15.98
C THR A 377 14.04 -24.80 -17.37
N GLU A 378 13.94 -26.02 -17.91
CA GLU A 378 13.30 -26.28 -19.20
C GLU A 378 11.76 -26.23 -19.08
N LYS A 379 11.11 -25.86 -20.19
CA LYS A 379 9.64 -25.84 -20.33
C LYS A 379 8.95 -25.09 -19.18
N LEU A 380 9.51 -23.92 -18.83
CA LEU A 380 8.94 -23.03 -17.82
C LEU A 380 7.45 -22.79 -18.12
N PRO A 381 6.52 -23.24 -17.26
CA PRO A 381 5.12 -23.01 -17.48
C PRO A 381 4.82 -21.53 -17.28
N THR A 382 3.93 -20.99 -18.09
CA THR A 382 3.38 -19.63 -17.91
C THR A 382 1.86 -19.73 -17.85
N ASN A 383 1.23 -18.90 -17.02
CA ASN A 383 -0.23 -18.90 -16.81
C ASN A 383 -0.78 -20.26 -16.33
N ARG A 384 0.06 -21.06 -15.67
CA ARG A 384 -0.33 -22.29 -15.00
C ARG A 384 -0.55 -21.98 -13.52
N MET A 385 -1.72 -22.33 -13.02
CA MET A 385 -2.05 -22.22 -11.59
C MET A 385 -1.23 -23.21 -10.75
N PHE A 386 -1.00 -22.83 -9.49
CA PHE A 386 -0.33 -23.65 -8.48
C PHE A 386 1.05 -24.12 -8.92
N VAL A 387 1.95 -23.16 -9.14
CA VAL A 387 3.34 -23.40 -9.54
C VAL A 387 4.27 -22.74 -8.54
N TRP A 388 5.33 -23.44 -8.19
CA TRP A 388 6.46 -22.84 -7.49
C TRP A 388 7.50 -22.42 -8.51
N TYR A 389 7.97 -21.18 -8.40
CA TYR A 389 9.10 -20.65 -9.15
C TYR A 389 10.27 -20.37 -8.22
N LYS A 390 11.48 -20.54 -8.72
CA LYS A 390 12.72 -20.18 -8.03
C LYS A 390 13.69 -19.53 -9.02
N THR A 391 14.32 -18.46 -8.61
CA THR A 391 15.42 -17.83 -9.35
C THR A 391 16.52 -17.38 -8.39
N ILE A 392 17.72 -17.17 -8.92
CA ILE A 392 18.86 -16.61 -8.19
C ILE A 392 19.16 -15.22 -8.76
N PHE A 393 19.47 -14.27 -7.89
CA PHE A 393 19.79 -12.89 -8.24
C PHE A 393 20.90 -12.34 -7.33
N LYS A 394 21.61 -11.31 -7.80
CA LYS A 394 22.55 -10.56 -6.97
C LYS A 394 21.84 -9.41 -6.28
N ALA A 395 22.32 -9.02 -5.11
CA ALA A 395 21.74 -7.87 -4.42
C ALA A 395 21.97 -6.59 -5.25
N PRO A 396 20.96 -5.72 -5.38
CA PRO A 396 21.17 -4.38 -5.93
C PRO A 396 22.29 -3.65 -5.17
N LEU A 397 23.13 -2.87 -5.84
CA LEU A 397 24.19 -2.07 -5.20
C LEU A 397 23.65 -0.95 -4.28
N GLY A 398 24.53 -0.35 -3.49
CA GLY A 398 24.23 0.80 -2.65
C GLY A 398 23.38 0.48 -1.42
N THR A 399 22.78 1.53 -0.84
CA THR A 399 22.02 1.45 0.42
C THR A 399 20.53 1.73 0.26
N ASP A 400 20.09 2.16 -0.92
CA ASP A 400 18.68 2.48 -1.19
C ASP A 400 17.76 1.29 -0.91
N PRO A 401 16.51 1.48 -0.45
CA PRO A 401 15.59 0.37 -0.23
C PRO A 401 15.36 -0.47 -1.49
N VAL A 402 15.13 -1.77 -1.32
CA VAL A 402 14.97 -2.73 -2.42
C VAL A 402 13.53 -3.20 -2.52
N VAL A 403 13.04 -3.31 -3.74
CA VAL A 403 11.75 -3.92 -4.05
C VAL A 403 11.88 -4.94 -5.16
N VAL A 404 10.96 -5.89 -5.20
CA VAL A 404 10.71 -6.72 -6.38
C VAL A 404 9.40 -6.29 -7.04
N ASP A 405 9.46 -5.98 -8.32
CA ASP A 405 8.30 -5.79 -9.18
C ASP A 405 7.81 -7.17 -9.62
N LEU A 406 6.65 -7.59 -9.11
CA LEU A 406 6.05 -8.89 -9.43
C LEU A 406 5.03 -8.80 -10.58
N ARG A 407 5.09 -7.74 -11.40
CA ARG A 407 4.22 -7.58 -12.56
C ARG A 407 4.26 -8.81 -13.47
N GLY A 408 3.08 -9.23 -13.95
CA GLY A 408 2.92 -10.40 -14.80
C GLY A 408 2.55 -11.67 -14.03
N LEU A 409 2.68 -11.64 -12.70
CA LEU A 409 2.20 -12.70 -11.81
C LEU A 409 0.75 -12.46 -11.37
N GLY A 410 0.15 -13.50 -10.78
CA GLY A 410 -1.24 -13.50 -10.34
C GLY A 410 -1.37 -13.18 -8.85
N LYS A 411 -1.44 -14.25 -8.05
CA LYS A 411 -1.56 -14.23 -6.60
C LYS A 411 -0.64 -15.27 -6.01
N GLY A 412 -0.08 -15.00 -4.84
CA GLY A 412 0.78 -15.96 -4.20
C GLY A 412 1.48 -15.50 -2.95
N HIS A 413 2.59 -16.18 -2.65
CA HIS A 413 3.50 -15.85 -1.57
C HIS A 413 4.92 -15.76 -2.13
N ALA A 414 5.71 -14.85 -1.56
CA ALA A 414 7.09 -14.63 -1.99
C ALA A 414 8.05 -14.73 -0.81
N TRP A 415 9.22 -15.33 -1.06
CA TRP A 415 10.30 -15.45 -0.11
C TRP A 415 11.63 -15.05 -0.74
N VAL A 416 12.42 -14.29 0.02
CA VAL A 416 13.82 -13.99 -0.31
C VAL A 416 14.69 -14.67 0.73
N ASN A 417 15.58 -15.56 0.28
CA ASN A 417 16.47 -16.32 1.16
C ASN A 417 15.74 -17.07 2.28
N GLY A 418 14.56 -17.61 1.98
CA GLY A 418 13.70 -18.31 2.95
C GLY A 418 12.90 -17.39 3.89
N GLN A 419 13.13 -16.07 3.85
CA GLN A 419 12.36 -15.08 4.60
C GLN A 419 11.16 -14.64 3.79
N SER A 420 9.95 -14.73 4.37
CA SER A 420 8.71 -14.37 3.68
C SER A 420 8.58 -12.86 3.54
N ILE A 421 8.52 -12.36 2.30
CA ILE A 421 8.30 -10.94 2.03
C ILE A 421 6.82 -10.57 1.92
N GLY A 422 5.92 -11.54 2.05
CA GLY A 422 4.49 -11.32 2.16
C GLY A 422 3.67 -12.07 1.11
N ARG A 423 2.36 -11.82 1.12
CA ARG A 423 1.47 -12.20 0.03
C ARG A 423 1.71 -11.26 -1.16
N TYR A 424 1.52 -11.74 -2.37
CA TYR A 424 1.37 -10.88 -3.54
C TYR A 424 0.05 -11.15 -4.24
N TRP A 425 -0.53 -10.11 -4.84
CA TRP A 425 -1.74 -10.23 -5.65
C TRP A 425 -1.76 -9.15 -6.74
N THR A 426 -0.78 -9.23 -7.64
CA THR A 426 -0.54 -8.27 -8.72
C THR A 426 -1.61 -8.28 -9.80
N SER A 427 -2.41 -9.34 -9.93
CA SER A 427 -3.53 -9.37 -10.86
C SER A 427 -4.81 -8.72 -10.33
N TYR A 428 -4.87 -8.34 -9.05
CA TYR A 428 -6.02 -7.64 -8.49
C TYR A 428 -5.83 -6.13 -8.65
N ASN A 429 -6.54 -5.56 -9.62
CA ASN A 429 -6.50 -4.13 -9.88
C ASN A 429 -7.39 -3.36 -8.89
N ALA A 430 -6.93 -2.17 -8.54
CA ALA A 430 -7.70 -1.14 -7.87
C ALA A 430 -8.91 -0.72 -8.72
N ASP A 431 -10.02 -0.38 -8.05
CA ASP A 431 -11.18 0.23 -8.71
C ASP A 431 -10.76 1.43 -9.57
N GLU A 432 -11.38 1.53 -10.75
CA GLU A 432 -11.05 2.50 -11.79
C GLU A 432 -11.56 3.92 -11.45
N ASN A 433 -12.47 4.05 -10.49
CA ASN A 433 -13.16 5.30 -10.16
C ASN A 433 -12.55 6.02 -8.94
N GLY A 434 -12.87 7.29 -8.77
CA GLY A 434 -12.57 8.04 -7.53
C GLY A 434 -11.17 8.67 -7.46
N CYS A 435 -10.22 8.32 -8.33
CA CYS A 435 -8.94 9.02 -8.39
C CYS A 435 -9.07 10.40 -9.02
N THR A 436 -8.30 11.35 -8.50
CA THR A 436 -8.19 12.71 -9.03
C THR A 436 -6.74 13.03 -9.38
N ALA A 437 -6.53 13.91 -10.37
CA ALA A 437 -5.18 14.34 -10.74
C ALA A 437 -4.54 15.25 -9.66
N THR A 438 -5.37 15.97 -8.93
CA THR A 438 -4.98 16.84 -7.82
C THR A 438 -5.89 16.58 -6.61
N CYS A 439 -5.37 16.83 -5.41
CA CYS A 439 -6.09 16.68 -4.16
C CYS A 439 -6.10 18.03 -3.45
N ASP A 440 -7.28 18.57 -3.17
CA ASP A 440 -7.45 19.81 -2.40
C ASP A 440 -7.33 19.48 -0.91
N TYR A 441 -6.40 20.14 -0.22
CA TYR A 441 -6.21 19.94 1.22
C TYR A 441 -7.40 20.46 2.03
N ARG A 442 -8.13 21.45 1.52
CA ARG A 442 -9.15 22.18 2.29
C ARG A 442 -10.39 21.33 2.58
N GLY A 443 -10.97 21.54 3.76
CA GLY A 443 -12.17 20.85 4.22
C GLY A 443 -11.91 19.44 4.76
N THR A 444 -12.92 18.87 5.39
CA THR A 444 -12.84 17.60 6.14
C THR A 444 -12.20 16.47 5.33
N TYR A 445 -11.29 15.74 5.96
CA TYR A 445 -10.65 14.55 5.40
C TYR A 445 -11.54 13.31 5.49
N SER A 446 -11.46 12.46 4.46
CA SER A 446 -11.86 11.05 4.50
C SER A 446 -10.87 10.23 3.68
N ASP A 447 -10.81 8.93 3.96
CA ASP A 447 -10.01 7.92 3.24
C ASP A 447 -10.30 7.88 1.73
N LYS A 448 -11.46 8.40 1.30
CA LYS A 448 -11.90 8.47 -0.11
C LYS A 448 -11.66 9.83 -0.77
N LYS A 449 -11.18 10.84 -0.03
CA LYS A 449 -11.03 12.21 -0.54
C LYS A 449 -9.93 12.31 -1.59
N CYS A 450 -8.81 11.64 -1.36
CA CYS A 450 -7.62 11.74 -2.19
C CYS A 450 -7.08 10.36 -2.51
N LEU A 451 -7.44 9.86 -3.69
CA LEU A 451 -7.12 8.52 -4.15
C LEU A 451 -6.21 8.57 -5.39
N THR A 452 -5.25 7.66 -5.47
CA THR A 452 -4.43 7.43 -6.67
C THR A 452 -4.38 5.95 -7.05
N ASN A 453 -3.66 5.59 -8.11
CA ASN A 453 -3.47 4.21 -8.56
C ASN A 453 -4.73 3.47 -9.09
N CYS A 454 -5.78 4.18 -9.52
CA CYS A 454 -6.96 3.59 -10.15
C CYS A 454 -6.63 2.74 -11.39
N GLY A 455 -7.33 1.60 -11.53
CA GLY A 455 -7.21 0.69 -12.69
C GLY A 455 -5.87 -0.03 -12.83
N LYS A 456 -4.98 0.10 -11.84
CA LYS A 456 -3.66 -0.55 -11.78
C LYS A 456 -3.65 -1.60 -10.67
N PRO A 457 -2.68 -2.53 -10.64
CA PRO A 457 -2.54 -3.46 -9.52
C PRO A 457 -2.55 -2.74 -8.18
N SER A 458 -3.39 -3.16 -7.23
CA SER A 458 -3.45 -2.54 -5.89
C SER A 458 -2.10 -2.57 -5.19
N GLN A 459 -1.29 -3.61 -5.43
CA GLN A 459 0.13 -3.58 -5.10
C GLN A 459 0.95 -4.30 -6.18
N ARG A 460 1.94 -3.59 -6.71
CA ARG A 460 2.87 -4.09 -7.74
C ARG A 460 4.26 -4.39 -7.19
N TRP A 461 4.76 -3.52 -6.32
CA TRP A 461 6.10 -3.61 -5.74
C TRP A 461 6.03 -4.18 -4.33
N TYR A 462 6.95 -5.10 -4.05
CA TYR A 462 7.02 -5.81 -2.76
C TYR A 462 8.37 -5.54 -2.12
N HIS A 463 8.33 -5.01 -0.90
CA HIS A 463 9.52 -4.63 -0.14
C HIS A 463 10.40 -5.85 0.17
N ILE A 464 11.71 -5.73 -0.11
CA ILE A 464 12.73 -6.66 0.34
C ILE A 464 13.64 -5.89 1.31
N PRO A 465 13.58 -6.18 2.62
CA PRO A 465 14.54 -5.61 3.56
C PRO A 465 15.97 -5.91 3.13
N ARG A 466 16.82 -4.88 3.11
CA ARG A 466 18.26 -5.04 2.79
C ARG A 466 18.93 -6.11 3.65
N SER A 467 18.50 -6.27 4.89
CA SER A 467 18.98 -7.29 5.83
C SER A 467 18.60 -8.72 5.46
N PHE A 468 17.65 -8.94 4.54
CA PHE A 468 17.34 -10.27 4.00
C PHE A 468 18.30 -10.68 2.89
N LEU A 469 19.07 -9.73 2.34
CA LEU A 469 19.98 -9.94 1.22
C LEU A 469 21.39 -10.29 1.70
N GLN A 470 22.03 -11.16 0.93
CA GLN A 470 23.46 -11.43 0.93
C GLN A 470 24.09 -10.69 -0.26
N ALA A 471 25.41 -10.49 -0.23
CA ALA A 471 26.11 -9.77 -1.31
C ALA A 471 25.86 -10.41 -2.69
N ASP A 472 26.04 -11.73 -2.77
CA ASP A 472 25.78 -12.54 -3.97
C ASP A 472 24.87 -13.73 -3.64
N ASN A 473 24.31 -14.36 -4.69
CA ASN A 473 23.56 -15.63 -4.61
C ASN A 473 22.29 -15.58 -3.75
N ASN A 474 21.48 -14.54 -3.89
CA ASN A 474 20.17 -14.47 -3.27
C ASN A 474 19.17 -15.32 -4.05
N ALA A 475 18.27 -16.01 -3.34
CA ALA A 475 17.20 -16.77 -3.97
C ALA A 475 15.84 -16.09 -3.75
N LEU A 476 15.09 -15.90 -4.84
CA LEU A 476 13.68 -15.57 -4.78
C LEU A 476 12.88 -16.85 -5.06
N VAL A 477 12.02 -17.24 -4.13
CA VAL A 477 11.05 -18.33 -4.30
C VAL A 477 9.66 -17.73 -4.29
N LEU A 478 8.83 -18.15 -5.24
CA LEU A 478 7.45 -17.71 -5.40
C LEU A 478 6.55 -18.94 -5.42
N PHE A 479 5.44 -18.88 -4.70
CA PHE A 479 4.31 -19.77 -4.94
C PHE A 479 3.24 -18.98 -5.70
N GLU A 480 2.93 -19.39 -6.94
CA GLU A 480 1.94 -18.77 -7.83
C GLU A 480 0.64 -19.57 -7.86
N GLU A 481 -0.41 -19.02 -7.27
CA GLU A 481 -1.73 -19.63 -7.09
C GLU A 481 -2.60 -19.48 -8.35
N PHE A 482 -2.63 -18.29 -8.96
CA PHE A 482 -3.60 -17.94 -10.02
C PHE A 482 -3.05 -18.16 -11.43
N GLY A 483 -1.74 -18.35 -11.54
CA GLY A 483 -1.03 -18.48 -12.79
C GLY A 483 -0.60 -17.12 -13.32
N GLY A 484 0.66 -17.05 -13.72
CA GLY A 484 1.24 -15.86 -14.32
C GLY A 484 2.55 -16.18 -15.04
N ASN A 485 3.25 -15.13 -15.46
CA ASN A 485 4.52 -15.23 -16.15
C ASN A 485 5.61 -14.50 -15.35
N PRO A 486 6.63 -15.22 -14.83
CA PRO A 486 7.69 -14.62 -14.04
C PRO A 486 8.74 -13.88 -14.90
N SER A 487 8.64 -13.87 -16.23
CA SER A 487 9.61 -13.22 -17.13
C SER A 487 9.74 -11.70 -16.93
N ASN A 488 8.71 -11.06 -16.38
CA ASN A 488 8.66 -9.62 -16.16
C ASN A 488 9.09 -9.21 -14.75
N VAL A 489 9.46 -10.17 -13.90
CA VAL A 489 9.91 -9.89 -12.54
C VAL A 489 11.23 -9.14 -12.59
N LYS A 490 11.30 -7.98 -11.93
CA LYS A 490 12.51 -7.16 -11.86
C LYS A 490 12.80 -6.73 -10.43
N PHE A 491 14.09 -6.71 -10.05
CA PHE A 491 14.54 -6.11 -8.80
C PHE A 491 14.90 -4.64 -9.04
N GLN A 492 14.44 -3.78 -8.14
CA GLN A 492 14.58 -2.33 -8.27
C GLN A 492 15.00 -1.73 -6.93
N THR A 493 15.62 -0.56 -6.97
CA THR A 493 15.81 0.28 -5.80
C THR A 493 14.82 1.45 -5.80
N VAL A 494 14.46 1.91 -4.60
CA VAL A 494 13.58 3.05 -4.41
C VAL A 494 14.45 4.27 -4.13
N THR A 495 14.39 5.29 -5.00
CA THR A 495 15.20 6.50 -4.87
C THR A 495 14.39 7.75 -5.16
N VAL A 496 14.82 8.88 -4.62
CA VAL A 496 14.42 10.21 -5.09
C VAL A 496 14.97 10.38 -6.51
N ALA A 497 14.09 10.42 -7.51
CA ALA A 497 14.48 10.73 -8.89
C ALA A 497 14.36 12.23 -9.18
N LYS A 498 13.38 12.88 -8.55
CA LYS A 498 13.14 14.32 -8.71
C LYS A 498 12.83 14.94 -7.37
N ALA A 499 13.27 16.18 -7.20
CA ALA A 499 12.85 17.02 -6.11
C ALA A 499 12.27 18.31 -6.68
N CYS A 500 11.41 18.93 -5.90
CA CYS A 500 10.75 20.16 -6.29
C CYS A 500 10.41 20.93 -5.01
N ALA A 501 10.32 22.25 -5.08
CA ALA A 501 9.97 23.03 -3.92
C ALA A 501 9.34 24.35 -4.35
N ASN A 502 8.54 24.91 -3.44
CA ASN A 502 8.04 26.26 -3.54
C ASN A 502 8.40 27.00 -2.25
N ALA A 503 8.71 28.29 -2.37
CA ALA A 503 8.88 29.16 -1.22
C ALA A 503 8.52 30.60 -1.61
N TYR A 504 7.79 31.28 -0.73
CA TYR A 504 7.47 32.69 -0.90
C TYR A 504 8.68 33.57 -0.57
N GLU A 505 8.74 34.77 -1.15
CA GLU A 505 9.76 35.75 -0.84
C GLU A 505 9.90 36.01 0.67
N GLY A 506 11.16 36.12 1.12
CA GLY A 506 11.54 36.18 2.54
C GLY A 506 11.92 34.83 3.14
N ASN A 507 11.58 33.71 2.50
CA ASN A 507 11.92 32.36 2.99
C ASN A 507 13.20 31.80 2.38
N VAL A 508 13.71 30.73 2.97
CA VAL A 508 14.82 29.93 2.42
C VAL A 508 14.26 28.64 1.83
N LEU A 509 14.50 28.40 0.55
CA LEU A 509 14.14 27.17 -0.13
C LEU A 509 15.31 26.17 -0.01
N HIS A 510 15.05 24.99 0.55
CA HIS A 510 16.02 23.90 0.64
C HIS A 510 15.71 22.82 -0.40
N LEU A 511 16.69 22.46 -1.21
CA LEU A 511 16.63 21.29 -2.11
C LEU A 511 17.71 20.30 -1.69
N SER A 512 17.38 19.02 -1.73
CA SER A 512 18.31 17.93 -1.49
C SER A 512 17.91 16.65 -2.21
N CYS A 513 18.92 15.94 -2.70
CA CYS A 513 18.83 14.57 -3.16
C CYS A 513 19.31 13.63 -2.05
N GLN A 514 18.74 12.43 -1.97
CA GLN A 514 19.08 11.44 -0.94
C GLN A 514 20.00 10.35 -1.51
N GLY A 515 20.71 9.64 -0.64
CA GLY A 515 21.51 8.46 -1.01
C GLY A 515 22.82 8.79 -1.76
N GLY A 516 23.45 9.93 -1.46
CA GLY A 516 24.72 10.35 -2.10
C GLY A 516 24.56 10.87 -3.52
N ARG A 517 23.32 11.06 -3.99
CA ARG A 517 23.01 11.64 -5.30
C ARG A 517 23.13 13.15 -5.28
N VAL A 518 23.39 13.72 -6.44
CA VAL A 518 23.48 15.17 -6.61
C VAL A 518 22.33 15.71 -7.44
N LEU A 519 22.04 16.99 -7.23
CA LEU A 519 21.16 17.78 -8.08
C LEU A 519 21.83 17.89 -9.47
N SER A 520 21.28 17.22 -10.47
CA SER A 520 21.97 17.03 -11.76
C SER A 520 21.45 17.92 -12.87
N ASN A 521 20.18 18.31 -12.81
CA ASN A 521 19.57 19.20 -13.78
C ASN A 521 18.43 20.04 -13.14
N VAL A 522 18.22 21.26 -13.64
CA VAL A 522 17.04 22.09 -13.32
C VAL A 522 16.03 21.91 -14.44
N ARG A 523 14.91 21.23 -14.15
CA ARG A 523 13.81 21.04 -15.12
C ARG A 523 12.94 22.27 -15.25
N PHE A 524 12.68 22.92 -14.13
CA PHE A 524 11.84 24.10 -14.06
C PHE A 524 12.37 25.04 -12.99
N SER A 525 12.33 26.33 -13.29
CA SER A 525 12.48 27.37 -12.28
C SER A 525 11.72 28.62 -12.70
N SER A 526 10.98 29.22 -11.79
CA SER A 526 10.39 30.55 -12.00
C SER A 526 10.25 31.25 -10.65
N PHE A 527 10.73 32.50 -10.58
CA PHE A 527 10.61 33.36 -9.41
C PHE A 527 9.78 34.58 -9.80
N GLY A 528 8.59 34.71 -9.22
CA GLY A 528 7.59 35.69 -9.60
C GLY A 528 6.20 35.14 -9.32
N ASP A 529 5.44 34.84 -10.37
CA ASP A 529 4.11 34.22 -10.29
C ASP A 529 4.03 32.78 -10.87
N PRO A 530 4.86 31.81 -10.45
CA PRO A 530 4.75 30.47 -11.00
C PRO A 530 3.36 29.88 -10.73
N GLN A 531 2.81 29.16 -11.70
CA GLN A 531 1.52 28.47 -11.61
C GLN A 531 1.71 26.95 -11.56
N GLY A 532 0.68 26.21 -11.12
CA GLY A 532 0.69 24.75 -11.04
C GLY A 532 1.31 24.18 -9.77
N THR A 533 1.55 22.87 -9.77
CA THR A 533 2.04 22.10 -8.63
C THR A 533 3.26 21.26 -9.00
N CYS A 534 4.05 20.94 -7.98
CA CYS A 534 5.17 20.03 -8.13
C CYS A 534 4.74 18.67 -8.72
N GLY A 535 5.56 18.15 -9.64
CA GLY A 535 5.37 16.85 -10.26
C GLY A 535 5.03 16.94 -11.74
N GLY A 536 5.46 18.02 -12.41
CA GLY A 536 5.31 18.20 -13.85
C GLY A 536 4.17 19.10 -14.29
N SER A 537 3.53 19.87 -13.41
CA SER A 537 2.50 20.85 -13.80
C SER A 537 2.91 22.31 -13.59
N PHE A 538 4.16 22.55 -13.16
CA PHE A 538 4.65 23.92 -13.02
C PHE A 538 4.71 24.64 -14.36
N MET A 539 4.23 25.88 -14.34
CA MET A 539 4.21 26.77 -15.49
C MET A 539 4.67 28.17 -15.04
N LYS A 540 5.28 28.90 -15.96
CA LYS A 540 5.62 30.31 -15.74
C LYS A 540 4.32 31.13 -15.75
N GLY A 541 4.21 32.10 -14.85
CA GLY A 541 3.09 33.05 -14.84
C GLY A 541 3.35 34.27 -15.70
N GLU A 542 2.67 35.37 -15.35
CA GLU A 542 2.72 36.63 -16.09
C GLU A 542 3.98 37.46 -15.84
N CYS A 543 4.64 37.25 -14.70
CA CYS A 543 5.85 37.97 -14.29
C CYS A 543 6.86 37.00 -13.67
N GLU A 544 8.13 37.16 -14.02
CA GLU A 544 9.24 36.38 -13.47
C GLU A 544 10.58 37.09 -13.58
N SER A 545 11.54 36.73 -12.73
CA SER A 545 12.92 37.17 -12.87
C SER A 545 13.64 36.43 -14.01
N PRO A 546 14.33 37.15 -14.92
CA PRO A 546 15.10 36.54 -15.99
C PRO A 546 16.41 35.89 -15.53
N THR A 547 16.84 36.15 -14.28
CA THR A 547 18.15 35.70 -13.76
C THR A 547 18.05 34.52 -12.79
N ALA A 548 16.84 34.17 -12.34
CA ALA A 548 16.62 33.14 -11.33
C ALA A 548 17.20 31.78 -11.72
N LEU A 549 16.98 31.33 -12.97
CA LEU A 549 17.48 30.03 -13.47
C LEU A 549 19.01 29.92 -13.37
N LEU A 550 19.73 30.93 -13.84
CA LEU A 550 21.20 30.94 -13.83
C LEU A 550 21.76 30.89 -12.41
N TYR A 551 21.13 31.62 -11.48
CA TYR A 551 21.51 31.59 -10.07
C TYR A 551 21.32 30.19 -9.49
N ILE A 552 20.15 29.57 -9.72
CA ILE A 552 19.81 28.24 -9.19
C ILE A 552 20.76 27.18 -9.76
N GLN A 553 21.03 27.20 -11.06
CA GLN A 553 21.98 26.27 -11.68
C GLN A 553 23.36 26.36 -11.03
N LYS A 554 23.87 27.58 -10.83
CA LYS A 554 25.16 27.81 -10.17
C LYS A 554 25.16 27.41 -8.70
N ALA A 555 24.05 27.61 -8.00
CA ALA A 555 23.94 27.35 -6.58
C ALA A 555 23.76 25.85 -6.26
N CYS A 556 23.05 25.11 -7.11
CA CYS A 556 22.55 23.77 -6.79
C CYS A 556 23.22 22.63 -7.56
N ILE A 557 23.54 22.79 -8.84
CA ILE A 557 23.97 21.67 -9.68
C ILE A 557 25.32 21.10 -9.22
N GLY A 558 25.40 19.77 -9.15
CA GLY A 558 26.57 19.02 -8.67
C GLY A 558 26.70 18.93 -7.15
N LYS A 559 25.72 19.45 -6.39
CA LYS A 559 25.68 19.33 -4.92
C LYS A 559 24.58 18.36 -4.50
N GLU A 560 24.78 17.68 -3.38
CA GLU A 560 23.74 16.85 -2.75
C GLU A 560 22.58 17.69 -2.21
N GLN A 561 22.89 18.92 -1.78
CA GLN A 561 21.91 19.88 -1.26
C GLN A 561 22.29 21.32 -1.60
N CYS A 562 21.27 22.19 -1.67
CA CYS A 562 21.45 23.62 -1.80
C CYS A 562 20.38 24.41 -1.01
N LEU A 563 20.76 25.63 -0.61
CA LEU A 563 19.91 26.59 0.06
C LEU A 563 19.78 27.82 -0.86
N LEU A 564 18.54 28.27 -1.07
CA LEU A 564 18.22 29.40 -1.93
C LEU A 564 17.46 30.44 -1.10
N TYR A 565 18.06 31.60 -0.87
CA TYR A 565 17.38 32.73 -0.26
C TYR A 565 16.42 33.35 -1.28
N VAL A 566 15.12 33.29 -1.00
CA VAL A 566 14.10 33.76 -1.95
C VAL A 566 13.87 35.25 -1.76
N SER A 567 14.49 36.05 -2.63
CA SER A 567 14.35 37.51 -2.65
C SER A 567 14.76 38.09 -4.00
N GLU A 568 14.22 39.24 -4.38
CA GLU A 568 14.67 39.97 -5.57
C GLU A 568 16.15 40.36 -5.52
N SER A 569 16.72 40.58 -4.34
CA SER A 569 18.14 40.89 -4.17
C SER A 569 19.05 39.71 -4.56
N THR A 570 18.56 38.48 -4.44
CA THR A 570 19.31 37.26 -4.73
C THR A 570 18.96 36.69 -6.11
N LEU A 571 17.68 36.67 -6.45
CA LEU A 571 17.14 36.01 -7.63
C LEU A 571 16.85 36.98 -8.78
N GLY A 572 17.01 38.29 -8.57
CA GLY A 572 16.71 39.35 -9.54
C GLY A 572 15.27 39.85 -9.47
N PRO A 573 15.00 41.06 -10.01
CA PRO A 573 13.67 41.68 -9.98
C PRO A 573 12.67 40.92 -10.84
N THR A 574 11.43 40.80 -10.38
CA THR A 574 10.37 40.04 -11.08
C THR A 574 9.40 40.92 -11.84
N GLY A 575 9.21 42.17 -11.38
CA GLY A 575 8.18 43.07 -11.91
C GLY A 575 6.76 42.68 -11.52
N CYS A 576 6.58 41.73 -10.60
CA CYS A 576 5.26 41.34 -10.10
C CYS A 576 4.64 42.41 -9.18
N ARG A 577 3.31 42.51 -9.20
CA ARG A 577 2.55 43.44 -8.33
C ARG A 577 2.03 42.78 -7.04
N HIS A 578 2.25 41.49 -6.91
CA HIS A 578 1.87 40.68 -5.75
C HIS A 578 3.13 40.03 -5.16
N MET A 579 2.95 39.31 -4.05
CA MET A 579 4.05 38.62 -3.38
C MET A 579 4.71 37.61 -4.32
N ASN A 580 6.04 37.68 -4.43
CA ASN A 580 6.81 36.77 -5.27
C ASN A 580 6.89 35.37 -4.65
N ARG A 581 6.90 34.36 -5.50
CA ARG A 581 7.12 32.97 -5.13
C ARG A 581 8.16 32.35 -6.05
N LEU A 582 9.11 31.62 -5.48
CA LEU A 582 10.02 30.77 -6.21
C LEU A 582 9.42 29.36 -6.29
N ALA A 583 9.39 28.79 -7.49
CA ALA A 583 9.11 27.39 -7.76
C ALA A 583 10.29 26.78 -8.51
N VAL A 584 10.77 25.61 -8.06
CA VAL A 584 11.91 24.90 -8.67
C VAL A 584 11.58 23.41 -8.78
N GLU A 585 11.98 22.79 -9.90
CA GLU A 585 11.98 21.33 -10.10
C GLU A 585 13.36 20.89 -10.62
N VAL A 586 13.91 19.85 -10.02
CA VAL A 586 15.27 19.34 -10.25
C VAL A 586 15.30 17.83 -10.39
N ASP A 587 16.25 17.34 -11.18
CA ASP A 587 16.59 15.91 -11.27
C ASP A 587 17.65 15.55 -10.22
N CYS A 588 17.54 14.33 -9.68
CA CYS A 588 18.53 13.71 -8.80
C CYS A 588 19.17 12.53 -9.52
N SER A 589 20.51 12.47 -9.58
CA SER A 589 21.25 11.34 -10.16
C SER A 589 22.51 11.00 -9.40
#